data_AF-A0A920SH64-F1
#
_entry.id   AF-A0A920SH64-F1
#
_cell.length_a   1.000
_cell.length_b   1.000
_cell.length_c   1.000
_cell.angle_alpha   90.00
_cell.angle_beta   90.00
_cell.angle_gamma   90.00
#
_symmetry.space_group_name_H-M   'P 1'
#
loop_
_entity.id
_entity.type
_entity.pdbx_description
1 polymer ?
#
loop_
_entity_poly.entity_id
_entity_poly.type
_entity_poly.pdbx_seq_one_letter_code
_entity_poly.pdbx_strand_id
1 'polypeptide(L)'
;MPTIPRIISVDDHVVEPPDLWTTRLPAKYRDRGPRIERDTAIFNFEGGVFSYEKGVEGGKMCDWWIYDDLIYPFPKLSAAAGSTIWTLCPSPSMRSTRRAGSRPTAYRHGREPRRHLDLLPQRAASLLRPGVPRA
;
A
#
# COMPACT_ATOMS: atom_id res chain seq x y z
N MET A 1 1.25 -6.65 -45.35
CA MET A 1 1.26 -5.97 -44.05
C MET A 1 1.99 -6.88 -43.05
N PRO A 2 2.92 -6.37 -42.23
CA PRO A 2 3.59 -7.19 -41.23
C PRO A 2 2.58 -7.66 -40.18
N THR A 3 2.66 -8.92 -39.78
CA THR A 3 1.81 -9.50 -38.74
C THR A 3 2.31 -9.04 -37.37
N ILE A 4 1.47 -8.34 -36.61
CA ILE A 4 1.81 -7.98 -35.22
C ILE A 4 1.73 -9.26 -34.37
N PRO A 5 2.78 -9.61 -33.60
CA PRO A 5 2.76 -10.78 -32.74
C PRO A 5 1.70 -10.63 -31.63
N ARG A 6 1.21 -11.76 -31.12
CA ARG A 6 0.34 -11.74 -29.92
C ARG A 6 1.09 -11.10 -28.76
N ILE A 7 0.47 -10.12 -28.13
CA ILE A 7 1.01 -9.43 -26.96
C ILE A 7 0.57 -10.20 -25.71
N ILE A 8 1.50 -10.40 -24.78
CA ILE A 8 1.26 -11.05 -23.49
C ILE A 8 1.49 -10.01 -22.41
N SER A 9 0.52 -9.86 -21.49
CA SER A 9 0.73 -9.08 -20.27
C SER A 9 1.61 -9.89 -19.33
N VAL A 10 2.74 -9.33 -18.92
CA VAL A 10 3.73 -10.01 -18.07
C VAL A 10 3.56 -9.71 -16.59
N ASP A 11 2.70 -8.76 -16.24
CA ASP A 11 2.49 -8.33 -14.85
C ASP A 11 1.04 -7.87 -14.62
N ASP A 12 0.13 -8.85 -14.65
CA ASP A 12 -1.25 -8.64 -14.24
C ASP A 12 -1.41 -8.90 -12.75
N HIS A 13 -2.26 -8.10 -12.11
CA HIS A 13 -2.55 -8.24 -10.70
C HIS A 13 -4.05 -8.25 -10.43
N VAL A 14 -4.42 -8.79 -9.27
CA VAL A 14 -5.79 -8.79 -8.77
C VAL A 14 -5.78 -8.36 -7.32
N VAL A 15 -6.80 -7.59 -6.91
CA VAL A 15 -7.10 -7.35 -5.49
C VAL A 15 -8.25 -8.24 -5.08
N GLU A 16 -8.01 -8.93 -3.98
CA GLU A 16 -8.88 -9.95 -3.44
C GLU A 16 -10.17 -9.35 -2.84
N PRO A 17 -11.19 -10.19 -2.59
CA PRO A 17 -12.29 -9.85 -1.70
C PRO A 17 -11.77 -9.51 -0.28
N PRO A 18 -12.37 -8.52 0.41
CA PRO A 18 -11.89 -8.04 1.70
C PRO A 18 -11.94 -9.10 2.81
N ASP A 19 -12.81 -10.09 2.66
CA ASP A 19 -13.09 -11.17 3.59
C ASP A 19 -12.36 -12.48 3.26
N LEU A 20 -11.55 -12.51 2.18
CA LEU A 20 -10.91 -13.73 1.69
C LEU A 20 -10.15 -14.45 2.80
N TRP A 21 -9.33 -13.72 3.54
CA TRP A 21 -8.45 -14.30 4.57
C TRP A 21 -9.18 -14.52 5.89
N THR A 22 -10.05 -13.59 6.30
CA THR A 22 -10.82 -13.72 7.54
C THR A 22 -11.81 -14.88 7.50
N THR A 23 -12.32 -15.22 6.32
CA THR A 23 -13.27 -16.34 6.14
C THR A 23 -12.56 -17.68 5.90
N ARG A 24 -11.43 -17.70 5.18
CA ARG A 24 -10.79 -18.96 4.73
C ARG A 24 -9.62 -19.42 5.59
N LEU A 25 -9.01 -18.55 6.40
CA LEU A 25 -7.91 -18.98 7.26
C LEU A 25 -8.41 -19.88 8.40
N PRO A 26 -7.66 -20.94 8.74
CA PRO A 26 -7.86 -21.69 9.97
C PRO A 26 -7.87 -20.75 11.18
N ALA A 27 -8.71 -21.05 12.19
CA ALA A 27 -8.94 -20.16 13.33
C ALA A 27 -7.64 -19.69 14.02
N LYS A 28 -6.64 -20.57 14.13
CA LYS A 28 -5.32 -20.29 14.72
C LYS A 28 -4.46 -19.24 14.00
N TYR A 29 -4.86 -18.81 12.80
CA TYR A 29 -4.13 -17.82 12.00
C TYR A 29 -4.97 -16.57 11.69
N ARG A 30 -6.21 -16.47 12.16
CA ARG A 30 -7.10 -15.36 11.78
C ARG A 30 -6.69 -14.02 12.40
N ASP A 31 -6.07 -14.08 13.57
CA ASP A 31 -5.50 -12.94 14.28
C ASP A 31 -4.31 -12.31 13.54
N ARG A 32 -3.48 -13.16 12.93
CA ARG A 32 -2.28 -12.75 12.17
C ARG A 32 -2.48 -12.65 10.66
N GLY A 33 -3.62 -13.13 10.17
CA GLY A 33 -3.96 -13.13 8.76
C GLY A 33 -4.13 -11.72 8.20
N PRO A 34 -3.99 -11.54 6.88
CA PRO A 34 -4.27 -10.25 6.27
C PRO A 34 -5.72 -9.84 6.49
N ARG A 35 -5.93 -8.57 6.84
CA ARG A 35 -7.25 -8.00 7.05
C ARG A 35 -7.32 -6.57 6.55
N ILE A 36 -8.54 -6.09 6.39
CA ILE A 36 -8.80 -4.70 6.03
C ILE A 36 -9.44 -3.99 7.20
N GLU A 37 -8.90 -2.82 7.54
CA GLU A 37 -9.49 -1.89 8.51
C GLU A 37 -9.82 -0.57 7.80
N ARG A 38 -10.91 0.07 8.20
CA ARG A 38 -11.30 1.38 7.65
C ARG A 38 -10.94 2.46 8.65
N ASP A 39 -10.19 3.45 8.18
CA ASP A 39 -9.72 4.56 9.03
C ASP A 39 -9.41 5.78 8.17
N THR A 40 -9.17 6.93 8.79
CA THR A 40 -8.72 8.14 8.08
C THR A 40 -7.26 8.01 7.66
N ALA A 41 -6.93 8.71 6.58
CA ALA A 41 -5.59 8.81 6.05
C ALA A 41 -5.31 10.21 5.50
N ILE A 42 -4.08 10.67 5.69
CA ILE A 42 -3.49 11.78 4.94
C ILE A 42 -2.33 11.21 4.14
N PHE A 43 -2.29 11.50 2.84
CA PHE A 43 -1.20 11.09 1.96
C PHE A 43 -0.42 12.32 1.54
N ASN A 44 0.90 12.21 1.59
CA ASN A 44 1.83 13.22 1.13
C ASN A 44 2.69 12.63 0.01
N PHE A 45 2.91 13.43 -1.02
CA PHE A 45 3.78 13.04 -2.14
C PHE A 45 4.72 14.20 -2.45
N GLU A 46 5.90 14.14 -1.85
CA GLU A 46 6.91 15.19 -1.96
C GLU A 46 8.19 14.60 -2.54
N GLY A 47 8.72 15.20 -3.61
CA GLY A 47 9.99 14.78 -4.22
C GLY A 47 10.01 13.33 -4.73
N GLY A 48 8.86 12.75 -5.06
CA GLY A 48 8.76 11.34 -5.49
C GLY A 48 8.61 10.34 -4.34
N VAL A 49 8.63 10.81 -3.09
CA VAL A 49 8.44 9.99 -1.91
C VAL A 49 6.96 9.97 -1.53
N PHE A 50 6.38 8.78 -1.48
CA PHE A 50 5.02 8.56 -1.02
C PHE A 50 5.03 8.25 0.48
N SER A 51 4.43 9.14 1.29
CA SER A 51 4.25 8.97 2.73
C SER A 51 2.77 9.08 3.11
N TYR A 52 2.42 8.47 4.25
CA TYR A 52 1.05 8.37 4.70
C TYR A 52 0.96 8.28 6.21
N GLU A 53 -0.13 8.82 6.76
CA GLU A 53 -0.44 8.80 8.18
C GLU A 53 -1.84 8.22 8.40
N LYS A 54 -1.98 7.27 9.33
CA LYS A 54 -3.23 6.60 9.69
C LYS A 54 -3.90 7.28 10.88
N GLY A 55 -5.24 7.39 10.86
CA GLY A 55 -6.03 7.83 12.00
C GLY A 55 -5.96 9.33 12.29
N VAL A 56 -5.57 10.14 11.30
CA VAL A 56 -5.46 11.60 11.47
C VAL A 56 -6.85 12.25 11.46
N GLU A 57 -7.09 13.14 12.41
CA GLU A 57 -8.33 13.93 12.47
C GLU A 57 -8.45 14.85 11.24
N GLY A 58 -9.59 14.80 10.56
CA GLY A 58 -9.80 15.50 9.28
C GLY A 58 -9.21 14.81 8.05
N GLY A 59 -8.57 13.65 8.21
CA GLY A 59 -8.08 12.83 7.11
C GLY A 59 -9.21 12.24 6.25
N LYS A 60 -8.90 11.86 5.01
CA LYS A 60 -9.86 11.20 4.13
C LYS A 60 -9.96 9.72 4.46
N MET A 61 -11.16 9.18 4.40
CA MET A 61 -11.35 7.76 4.67
C MET A 61 -10.61 6.87 3.66
N CYS A 62 -9.95 5.85 4.19
CA CYS A 62 -9.14 4.89 3.46
C CYS A 62 -9.41 3.47 3.97
N ASP A 63 -9.33 2.50 3.07
CA ASP A 63 -9.18 1.10 3.48
C ASP A 63 -7.68 0.82 3.70
N TRP A 64 -7.33 0.21 4.82
CA TRP A 64 -5.97 -0.13 5.24
C TRP A 64 -5.78 -1.63 5.19
N TRP A 65 -4.74 -2.09 4.49
CA TRP A 65 -4.30 -3.47 4.53
C TRP A 65 -3.36 -3.68 5.70
N ILE A 66 -3.70 -4.62 6.58
CA ILE A 66 -2.91 -4.95 7.75
C ILE A 66 -2.53 -6.42 7.69
N TYR A 67 -1.24 -6.69 7.81
CA TYR A 67 -0.70 -8.04 7.87
C TYR A 67 0.56 -8.08 8.72
N ASP A 68 0.50 -8.77 9.87
CA ASP A 68 1.52 -8.68 10.93
C ASP A 68 1.91 -7.19 11.16
N ASP A 69 3.18 -6.82 10.96
CA ASP A 69 3.69 -5.46 11.18
C ASP A 69 3.49 -4.52 9.97
N LEU A 70 3.03 -5.04 8.83
CA LEU A 70 2.80 -4.25 7.64
C LEU A 70 1.42 -3.57 7.70
N ILE A 71 1.44 -2.25 7.78
CA ILE A 71 0.25 -1.40 7.67
C ILE A 71 0.39 -0.56 6.40
N TYR A 72 -0.44 -0.84 5.40
CA TYR A 72 -0.34 -0.20 4.10
C TYR A 72 -1.69 0.35 3.65
N PRO A 73 -1.80 1.63 3.26
CA PRO A 73 -3.06 2.18 2.81
C PRO A 73 -3.35 1.74 1.38
N PHE A 74 -4.63 1.70 0.99
CA PHE A 74 -5.01 1.51 -0.41
C PHE A 74 -5.10 2.84 -1.17
N PRO A 75 -4.08 3.23 -1.96
CA PRO A 75 -4.18 4.43 -2.79
C PRO A 75 -5.14 4.22 -3.96
N LYS A 76 -5.72 5.33 -4.42
CA LYS A 76 -6.56 5.34 -5.64
C LYS A 76 -5.84 4.74 -6.85
N LEU A 77 -4.52 4.90 -6.93
CA LEU A 77 -3.68 4.34 -7.98
C LEU A 77 -3.71 2.80 -8.03
N SER A 78 -3.95 2.13 -6.90
CA SER A 78 -4.11 0.67 -6.91
C SER A 78 -5.29 0.24 -7.75
N ALA A 79 -6.32 1.07 -7.96
CA ALA A 79 -7.52 0.70 -8.72
C ALA A 79 -8.07 1.88 -9.53
N ALA A 80 -7.23 2.44 -10.41
CA ALA A 80 -7.56 3.66 -11.15
C ALA A 80 -8.25 3.42 -12.50
N ALA A 81 -8.55 2.17 -12.89
CA ALA A 81 -9.16 1.90 -14.20
C ALA A 81 -10.50 2.65 -14.36
N GLY A 82 -10.66 3.29 -15.52
CA GLY A 82 -11.81 4.17 -15.79
C GLY A 82 -11.74 5.56 -15.13
N SER A 83 -10.64 5.92 -14.48
CA SER A 83 -10.38 7.29 -14.04
C SER A 83 -9.76 8.11 -15.17
N THR A 84 -10.04 9.41 -15.19
CA THR A 84 -9.40 10.33 -16.14
C THR A 84 -8.00 10.67 -15.65
N ILE A 85 -7.08 11.00 -16.56
CA ILE A 85 -5.71 11.41 -16.22
C ILE A 85 -5.70 12.59 -15.23
N TRP A 86 -6.64 13.52 -15.38
CA TRP A 86 -6.79 14.68 -14.49
C TRP A 86 -7.29 14.35 -13.09
N THR A 87 -7.85 13.16 -12.88
CA THR A 87 -8.30 12.68 -11.57
C THR A 87 -7.41 11.58 -10.99
N LEU A 88 -6.33 11.21 -11.67
CA LEU A 88 -5.29 10.33 -11.14
C LEU A 88 -4.35 11.14 -10.25
N CYS A 89 -4.52 10.99 -8.94
CA CYS A 89 -3.62 11.47 -7.92
C CYS A 89 -3.52 10.40 -6.83
N PRO A 90 -2.35 10.15 -6.22
CA PRO A 90 -2.23 9.27 -5.05
C PRO A 90 -3.01 9.87 -3.88
N SER A 91 -4.27 9.49 -3.77
CA SER A 91 -5.16 9.90 -2.69
C SER A 91 -5.76 8.69 -1.96
N PRO A 92 -6.15 8.86 -0.69
CA PRO A 92 -6.86 7.84 0.06
C PRO A 92 -8.09 7.34 -0.70
N SER A 93 -8.30 6.02 -0.70
CA SER A 93 -9.43 5.42 -1.40
C SER A 93 -10.06 4.29 -0.60
N MET A 94 -11.38 4.15 -0.74
CA MET A 94 -12.11 2.96 -0.29
C MET A 94 -12.42 2.05 -1.48
N ARG A 95 -12.51 0.75 -1.24
CA ARG A 95 -12.97 -0.24 -2.21
C ARG A 95 -14.36 0.07 -2.75
N SER A 96 -15.27 0.57 -1.91
CA SER A 96 -16.63 0.97 -2.30
C SER A 96 -16.67 2.14 -3.29
N THR A 97 -15.62 2.97 -3.31
CA THR A 97 -15.51 4.14 -4.20
C THR A 97 -14.85 3.81 -5.55
N ARG A 98 -14.40 2.56 -5.75
CA ARG A 98 -13.78 2.11 -7.00
C ARG A 98 -14.84 1.83 -8.06
N ARG A 99 -14.57 2.20 -9.32
CA ARG A 99 -15.51 1.97 -10.43
C ARG A 99 -15.69 0.48 -10.70
N ALA A 100 -16.92 0.04 -10.99
CA ALA A 100 -17.19 -1.32 -11.43
C ALA A 100 -16.33 -1.66 -12.66
N GLY A 101 -15.67 -2.83 -12.62
CA GLY A 101 -14.74 -3.26 -13.68
C GLY A 101 -13.28 -2.83 -13.49
N SER A 102 -12.97 -1.99 -12.48
CA SER A 102 -11.58 -1.71 -12.12
C SER A 102 -10.94 -2.94 -11.45
N ARG A 103 -10.19 -3.73 -12.23
CA ARG A 103 -9.28 -4.74 -11.71
C ARG A 103 -8.04 -4.02 -11.18
N PRO A 104 -7.79 -4.05 -9.87
CA PRO A 104 -6.71 -3.25 -9.29
C PRO A 104 -5.33 -3.84 -9.59
N THR A 105 -4.33 -2.99 -9.78
CA THR A 105 -2.91 -3.35 -9.73
C THR A 105 -2.54 -3.63 -8.27
N ALA A 106 -2.13 -4.85 -7.96
CA ALA A 106 -1.66 -5.26 -6.64
C ALA A 106 -0.15 -5.02 -6.54
N TYR A 107 0.32 -4.68 -5.35
CA TYR A 107 1.72 -4.76 -4.99
C TYR A 107 1.89 -6.05 -4.19
N ARG A 108 2.68 -7.00 -4.70
CA ARG A 108 3.09 -8.18 -3.93
C ARG A 108 4.37 -7.85 -3.17
N HIS A 109 4.27 -7.42 -1.91
CA HIS A 109 5.45 -7.24 -1.03
C HIS A 109 6.11 -8.56 -0.57
N GLY A 110 5.79 -9.70 -1.19
CA GLY A 110 6.30 -11.01 -0.82
C GLY A 110 7.64 -11.43 -1.45
N ARG A 111 8.26 -10.60 -2.30
CA ARG A 111 9.64 -10.79 -2.79
C ARG A 111 10.27 -9.44 -3.10
N GLU A 112 10.92 -8.82 -2.13
CA GLU A 112 12.04 -7.96 -2.46
C GLU A 112 13.18 -8.82 -3.02
N PRO A 113 13.68 -8.60 -4.24
CA PRO A 113 15.06 -8.95 -4.52
C PRO A 113 15.94 -8.04 -3.68
N ARG A 114 16.86 -8.62 -2.90
CA ARG A 114 17.85 -7.97 -2.01
C ARG A 114 18.72 -6.93 -2.73
N ARG A 115 18.16 -5.79 -3.15
CA ARG A 115 18.86 -4.68 -3.81
C ARG A 115 18.34 -3.32 -3.35
N HIS A 116 17.94 -3.21 -2.07
CA HIS A 116 17.56 -1.93 -1.49
C HIS A 116 18.22 -1.61 -0.14
N LEU A 117 19.29 -2.33 0.21
CA LEU A 117 20.08 -2.03 1.41
C LEU A 117 21.17 -0.95 1.20
N ASP A 118 21.36 -0.44 -0.02
CA ASP A 118 22.45 0.50 -0.33
C ASP A 118 22.02 1.97 -0.46
N LEU A 119 20.77 2.33 -0.15
CA LEU A 119 20.26 3.72 -0.29
C LEU A 119 19.57 4.27 0.97
N LEU A 120 20.11 3.94 2.15
CA LEU A 120 19.87 4.76 3.34
C LEU A 120 20.91 5.90 3.38
N PRO A 121 20.52 7.18 3.22
CA PRO A 121 21.43 8.28 3.53
C PRO A 121 21.73 8.27 5.03
N GLN A 122 23.03 8.29 5.34
CA GLN A 122 23.64 8.28 6.67
C GLN A 122 23.29 9.52 7.52
N ARG A 123 22.03 9.71 7.92
CA ARG A 123 21.66 10.81 8.84
C ARG A 123 20.67 10.36 9.91
N ALA A 124 21.15 9.56 10.85
CA ALA A 124 20.54 9.40 12.17
C ALA A 124 21.58 9.18 13.28
N ALA A 125 22.73 9.85 13.19
CA ALA A 125 23.73 9.88 14.26
C ALA A 125 24.03 11.35 14.63
N SER A 126 23.07 12.03 15.27
CA SER A 126 23.33 13.34 15.91
C SER A 126 22.33 13.75 17.00
N LEU A 127 21.47 12.86 17.50
CA LEU A 127 20.58 13.19 18.62
C LEU A 127 20.75 12.18 19.76
N LEU A 128 21.96 12.13 20.31
CA LEU A 128 22.20 11.63 21.66
C LEU A 128 22.78 12.79 22.47
N ARG A 129 21.98 13.33 23.40
CA ARG A 129 22.41 14.34 24.37
C ARG A 129 23.45 13.72 25.31
N PRO A 130 24.55 14.42 25.66
CA PRO A 130 25.56 13.90 26.57
C PRO A 130 25.09 14.04 28.03
N GLY A 131 25.26 12.98 28.83
CA GLY A 131 25.30 13.07 30.28
C GLY A 131 24.18 12.36 31.05
N VAL A 132 24.28 11.03 31.17
CA VAL A 132 23.81 10.29 32.36
C VAL A 132 24.83 9.17 32.64
N PRO A 133 25.48 9.12 33.83
CA PRO A 133 26.44 8.07 34.15
C PRO A 133 25.73 6.75 34.44
N ARG A 134 26.29 5.64 33.97
CA ARG A 134 25.85 4.30 34.35
C ARG A 134 26.36 3.95 35.76
N ALA A 135 25.45 3.53 36.62
CA ALA A 135 25.68 2.64 37.75
C ALA A 135 24.71 1.45 37.59
#